data_AF-A0A2V9KMJ7-F1
#
_entry.id   AF-A0A2V9KMJ7-F1
#
_cell.length_a   1.000
_cell.length_b   1.000
_cell.length_c   1.000
_cell.angle_alpha   90.00
_cell.angle_beta   90.00
_cell.angle_gamma   90.00
#
_symmetry.space_group_name_H-M   'P 1'
#
loop_
_entity.id
_entity.type
_entity.pdbx_description
1 polymer ?
#
loop_
_entity_poly.entity_id
_entity_poly.type
_entity_poly.pdbx_seq_one_letter_code
_entity_poly.pdbx_strand_id
1 'polypeptide(L)' 'ARRKHQKKRWFRKGQKWRTGCEGRISVLKRRHGLNRSRYRGEEGMDRWVGLGVVADTLINMGRVLASRRRG' A
#
# COMPACT_ATOMS: atom_id res chain seq x y z
N ALA A 1 8.98 30.26 -7.92
CA ALA A 1 7.63 29.71 -8.18
C ALA A 1 7.39 28.29 -7.60
N ARG A 2 8.25 27.29 -7.87
CA ARG A 2 8.05 25.86 -7.49
C ARG A 2 7.85 25.60 -5.98
N ARG A 3 8.65 26.22 -5.11
CA ARG A 3 8.53 26.07 -3.64
C ARG A 3 7.20 26.58 -3.06
N LYS A 4 6.65 27.70 -3.59
CA LYS A 4 5.33 28.21 -3.17
C LYS A 4 4.21 27.23 -3.54
N HIS A 5 4.33 26.57 -4.70
CA HIS A 5 3.36 25.57 -5.14
C HIS A 5 3.37 24.30 -4.28
N GLN A 6 4.56 23.83 -3.86
CA GLN A 6 4.69 22.65 -3.00
C GLN A 6 4.19 22.86 -1.57
N LYS A 7 4.16 24.10 -1.09
CA LYS A 7 3.63 24.47 0.22
C LYS A 7 2.10 24.49 0.27
N LYS A 8 1.42 24.49 -0.89
CA LYS A 8 -0.05 24.47 -0.95
C LYS A 8 -0.60 23.24 -0.24
N ARG A 9 -1.68 23.42 0.52
CA ARG A 9 -2.30 22.37 1.34
C ARG A 9 -2.67 21.13 0.52
N TRP A 10 -3.26 21.31 -0.66
CA TRP A 10 -3.62 20.22 -1.56
C TRP A 10 -2.39 19.45 -2.04
N PHE A 11 -1.29 20.16 -2.34
CA PHE A 11 -0.05 19.52 -2.81
C PHE A 11 0.54 18.65 -1.72
N ARG A 12 0.64 19.17 -0.48
CA ARG A 12 1.09 18.40 0.67
C ARG A 12 0.21 17.18 0.95
N LYS A 13 -1.12 17.32 0.81
CA LYS A 13 -2.06 16.19 0.94
C LYS A 13 -1.80 15.12 -0.12
N GLY A 14 -1.60 15.51 -1.37
CA GLY A 14 -1.24 14.60 -2.47
C GLY A 14 0.10 13.90 -2.23
N GLN A 15 1.13 14.63 -1.77
CA GLN A 15 2.42 14.03 -1.42
C GLN A 15 2.28 12.99 -0.30
N LYS A 16 1.59 13.33 0.79
CA LYS A 16 1.31 12.40 1.89
C LYS A 16 0.61 11.13 1.40
N TRP A 17 -0.37 11.28 0.51
CA TRP A 17 -1.06 10.14 -0.09
C TRP A 17 -0.10 9.25 -0.88
N ARG A 18 0.74 9.83 -1.76
CA ARG A 18 1.74 9.07 -2.54
C ARG A 18 2.72 8.32 -1.64
N THR A 19 3.31 9.00 -0.66
CA THR A 19 4.24 8.37 0.28
C THR A 19 3.55 7.26 1.09
N GLY A 20 2.27 7.42 1.44
CA GLY A 20 1.48 6.37 2.06
C GLY A 20 1.29 5.13 1.17
N CYS A 21 1.07 5.32 -0.13
CA CYS A 21 1.01 4.23 -1.10
C CYS A 21 2.36 3.52 -1.24
N GLU A 22 3.47 4.27 -1.36
CA GLU A 22 4.83 3.72 -1.42
C GLU A 22 5.17 2.91 -0.15
N GLY A 23 4.76 3.41 1.03
CA GLY A 23 4.92 2.71 2.29
C GLY A 23 4.18 1.36 2.32
N ARG A 24 2.94 1.31 1.81
CA ARG A 24 2.17 0.06 1.70
C ARG A 24 2.82 -0.94 0.74
N ILE A 25 3.27 -0.49 -0.43
CA ILE A 25 4.00 -1.34 -1.38
C ILE A 25 5.28 -1.88 -0.73
N SER A 26 6.00 -1.04 0.02
CA SER A 26 7.20 -1.45 0.73
C SER A 26 6.92 -2.52 1.80
N VAL A 27 5.82 -2.39 2.55
CA VAL A 27 5.42 -3.40 3.54
C VAL A 27 5.03 -4.70 2.87
N LEU A 28 4.22 -4.65 1.81
CA LEU A 28 3.84 -5.80 1.00
C LEU A 28 5.08 -6.58 0.53
N LYS A 29 6.05 -5.87 -0.04
CA LYS A 29 7.30 -6.44 -0.55
C LYS A 29 8.15 -7.09 0.54
N ARG A 30 8.42 -6.36 1.63
CA ARG A 30 9.38 -6.81 2.67
C ARG A 30 8.78 -7.75 3.72
N ARG A 31 7.55 -7.49 4.17
CA ARG A 31 6.92 -8.23 5.28
C ARG A 31 5.95 -9.30 4.82
N HIS A 32 5.25 -9.09 3.70
CA HIS A 32 4.22 -10.02 3.23
C HIS A 32 4.69 -10.90 2.06
N GLY A 33 5.99 -10.92 1.75
CA GLY A 33 6.57 -11.87 0.80
C GLY A 33 6.34 -11.55 -0.68
N LEU A 34 5.92 -10.32 -1.03
CA LEU A 34 5.78 -9.91 -2.44
C LEU A 34 7.12 -9.58 -3.13
N ASN A 35 8.25 -9.74 -2.45
CA ASN A 35 9.58 -9.58 -3.07
C ASN A 35 9.90 -10.67 -4.11
N ARG A 36 9.24 -11.82 -4.05
CA ARG A 36 9.42 -12.91 -5.02
C ARG A 36 8.10 -13.62 -5.28
N SER A 37 7.73 -13.78 -6.55
CA SER A 37 6.60 -14.65 -6.93
C SER A 37 6.98 -16.11 -6.79
N ARG A 38 6.05 -16.92 -6.27
CA ARG A 38 6.16 -18.39 -6.25
C ARG A 38 5.66 -19.04 -7.54
N TYR A 39 4.87 -18.32 -8.33
CA TYR A 39 4.41 -18.78 -9.63
C TYR A 39 5.46 -18.49 -10.71
N ARG A 40 5.48 -19.33 -11.74
CA ARG A 40 6.32 -19.12 -12.93
C ARG A 40 5.60 -18.22 -13.94
N GLY A 41 6.38 -17.48 -14.72
CA GLY A 41 5.87 -16.61 -15.77
C GLY A 41 5.24 -15.30 -15.27
N GLU A 42 5.00 -14.39 -16.22
CA GLU A 42 4.45 -13.05 -15.95
C GLU A 42 3.01 -13.12 -15.45
N GLU A 43 2.15 -13.94 -16.06
CA GLU A 43 0.78 -14.15 -15.59
C GLU A 43 0.72 -14.65 -14.13
N GLY A 44 1.65 -15.53 -13.77
CA GLY A 44 1.80 -16.03 -12.41
C GLY A 44 2.23 -14.94 -11.43
N MET A 45 3.12 -14.03 -11.87
CA MET A 45 3.52 -12.86 -11.10
C MET A 45 2.36 -11.89 -10.89
N ASP A 46 1.57 -11.60 -11.93
CA ASP A 46 0.41 -10.71 -11.82
C ASP A 46 -0.62 -11.26 -10.84
N ARG A 47 -0.90 -12.56 -10.92
CA ARG A 47 -1.77 -13.25 -9.95
C ARG A 47 -1.20 -13.17 -8.53
N TRP A 48 0.09 -13.39 -8.34
CA TRP A 48 0.75 -13.31 -7.03
C TRP A 48 0.61 -11.90 -6.43
N VAL A 49 0.87 -10.87 -7.22
CA VAL A 49 0.74 -9.47 -6.78
C VAL A 49 -0.71 -9.17 -6.45
N GLY A 50 -1.66 -9.56 -7.29
CA GLY A 50 -3.09 -9.36 -7.07
C GLY A 50 -3.57 -9.96 -5.75
N LEU A 51 -3.24 -11.23 -5.49
CA LEU A 51 -3.55 -11.90 -4.22
C LEU A 51 -2.93 -11.18 -3.02
N GLY A 52 -1.68 -10.74 -3.15
CA GLY A 52 -0.99 -10.00 -2.10
C GLY A 52 -1.66 -8.66 -1.75
N VAL A 53 -2.17 -7.93 -2.74
CA VAL A 53 -2.89 -6.67 -2.54
C VAL A 53 -4.26 -6.91 -1.87
N VAL A 54 -4.99 -7.94 -2.29
CA VAL A 54 -6.27 -8.32 -1.67
C VAL A 54 -6.07 -8.69 -0.19
N ALA A 55 -5.06 -9.53 0.10
CA ALA A 55 -4.75 -9.93 1.48
C ALA A 55 -4.40 -8.72 2.38
N ASP A 56 -3.58 -7.77 1.90
CA ASP A 56 -3.26 -6.56 2.67
C ASP A 56 -4.49 -5.67 2.93
N THR A 57 -5.37 -5.57 1.95
CA THR A 57 -6.64 -4.84 2.10
C THR A 57 -7.49 -5.47 3.20
N LEU A 58 -7.63 -6.80 3.20
CA LEU A 58 -8.36 -7.55 4.22
C LEU A 58 -7.75 -7.37 5.62
N ILE A 59 -6.43 -7.45 5.74
CA ILE A 59 -5.71 -7.24 7.01
C ILE A 59 -5.97 -5.83 7.55
N ASN A 60 -5.90 -4.81 6.69
CA ASN A 60 -6.12 -3.42 7.09
C ASN A 60 -7.59 -3.17 7.51
N MET A 61 -8.56 -3.74 6.80
CA MET A 61 -9.96 -3.70 7.22
C MET A 61 -10.16 -4.39 8.57
N GLY A 62 -9.59 -5.58 8.77
CA GLY A 62 -9.64 -6.30 10.04
C GLY A 62 -9.07 -5.48 11.20
N ARG A 63 -7.93 -4.80 10.99
CA ARG A 63 -7.33 -3.91 12.00
C ARG A 63 -8.24 -2.74 12.36
N VAL A 64 -8.88 -2.10 11.37
CA VAL A 64 -9.81 -0.98 11.60
C VAL A 64 -11.07 -1.45 12.34
N LEU A 65 -11.62 -2.61 11.96
CA LEU A 65 -12.78 -3.17 12.65
C LEU A 65 -12.44 -3.55 14.10
N ALA A 66 -11.27 -4.16 14.32
CA ALA A 66 -10.80 -4.49 15.67
C ALA A 66 -10.48 -3.26 16.52
N SER A 67 -10.01 -2.15 15.94
CA SER A 67 -9.83 -0.90 16.68
C SER A 67 -11.17 -0.27 17.05
N ARG A 68 -12.17 -0.30 16.15
CA ARG A 68 -13.52 0.23 16.41
C ARG A 68 -14.29 -0.56 17.47
N ARG A 69 -14.07 -1.87 17.58
CA ARG A 69 -14.69 -2.70 18.62
C ARG A 69 -14.14 -2.48 20.03
N ARG A 70 -12.98 -1.84 20.15
CA ARG A 70 -12.27 -1.61 21.43
C ARG A 70 -12.43 -0.18 21.97
N GLY A 71 -13.06 0.72 21.22
CA GLY A 71 -13.43 2.06 21.65
C GLY A 71 -14.95 2.16 21.74
#